data_AF-A0A951ETB2-F1
#
_entry.id   AF-A0A951ETB2-F1
#
_cell.length_a   1.000
_cell.length_b   1.000
_cell.length_c   1.000
_cell.angle_alpha   90.00
_cell.angle_beta   90.00
_cell.angle_gamma   90.00
#
_symmetry.space_group_name_H-M   'P 1'
#
loop_
_entity.id
_entity.type
_entity.pdbx_description
1 polymer ?
#
loop_
_entity_poly.entity_id
_entity_poly.type
_entity_poly.pdbx_seq_one_letter_code
_entity_poly.pdbx_strand_id
1 'polypeptide(L)'
;MDSACDEVVAPASGETLKAPLGILAGGGPLPGQVAAAAIAAGRQVFLVGLEGYAEPAVLAPYPHAYARLGAAGRMLRMLRDRRCRDLVLVGPVRRPSLLDLRPDGEGARILARIGRAAFAGDDGLLAAVVRVLAEEGFRVLGAHEILTEAVAPRGLLTRAAPDAQALSDVARGAAVVRALGAADVGQACVVQQGIVLSVEAAEGTDAMLERSARLLRPGPGGVLVKLVKPGQERRADLPTLGPGTVRAAAAAGLRGIACEAGGTILTDRAAMVATADAAGLFLLGLDPDDALNQGESP
;
A
#
# COMPACT_ATOMS: atom_id res chain seq x y z
N MET A 1 22.60 -3.09 -52.84
CA MET A 1 22.26 -1.66 -52.89
C MET A 1 20.87 -1.55 -52.31
N ASP A 2 20.87 -1.34 -51.00
CA ASP A 2 19.69 -1.09 -50.17
C ASP A 2 18.97 0.17 -50.61
N SER A 3 17.65 0.19 -50.48
CA SER A 3 16.95 1.09 -49.56
C SER A 3 15.46 1.09 -49.93
N ALA A 4 14.68 0.26 -49.24
CA ALA A 4 13.25 0.50 -49.08
C ALA A 4 13.12 1.32 -47.80
N CYS A 5 12.77 2.60 -47.94
CA CYS A 5 12.44 3.47 -46.82
C CYS A 5 11.07 3.07 -46.28
N ASP A 6 11.05 2.48 -45.09
CA ASP A 6 9.84 2.37 -44.28
C ASP A 6 9.37 3.79 -43.89
N GLU A 7 8.21 4.18 -44.41
CA GLU A 7 7.49 5.36 -43.95
C GLU A 7 7.00 5.11 -42.53
N VAL A 8 7.63 5.79 -41.57
CA VAL A 8 7.14 5.90 -40.20
C VAL A 8 5.85 6.71 -40.24
N VAL A 9 4.71 6.02 -40.07
CA VAL A 9 3.41 6.65 -39.91
C VAL A 9 3.45 7.55 -38.66
N ALA A 10 3.31 8.86 -38.88
CA ALA A 10 3.24 9.83 -37.81
C ALA A 10 1.98 9.61 -36.95
N PRO A 11 2.08 9.67 -35.60
CA PRO A 11 0.91 9.55 -34.74
C PRO A 11 -0.06 10.72 -34.98
N ALA A 12 -1.35 10.39 -35.03
CA ALA A 12 -2.43 11.34 -35.24
C ALA A 12 -2.41 12.46 -34.17
N SER A 13 -2.52 13.70 -34.65
CA SER A 13 -2.52 14.92 -33.85
C SER A 13 -3.74 15.02 -32.93
N GLY A 14 -3.53 15.04 -31.61
CA GLY A 14 -4.55 15.48 -30.65
C GLY A 14 -4.42 14.99 -29.21
N GLU A 15 -3.68 13.93 -28.92
CA GLU A 15 -3.47 13.49 -27.52
C GLU A 15 -2.27 14.21 -26.90
N THR A 16 -2.52 15.13 -25.97
CA THR A 16 -1.48 15.54 -25.02
C THR A 16 -1.01 14.31 -24.26
N LEU A 17 0.10 13.72 -24.72
CA LEU A 17 0.79 12.63 -24.04
C LEU A 17 0.97 13.02 -22.57
N LYS A 18 0.32 12.27 -21.67
CA LYS A 18 0.51 12.46 -20.22
C LYS A 18 2.01 12.33 -19.92
N ALA A 19 2.54 13.26 -19.13
CA ALA A 19 3.96 13.23 -18.75
C ALA A 19 4.32 11.83 -18.18
N PRO A 20 5.51 11.27 -18.49
CA PRO A 20 5.91 9.96 -18.00
C PRO A 20 5.77 9.85 -16.47
N LEU A 21 5.31 8.69 -16.00
CA LEU A 21 5.19 8.40 -14.58
C LEU A 21 6.51 7.80 -14.07
N GLY A 22 7.08 8.42 -13.05
CA GLY A 22 8.17 7.82 -12.28
C GLY A 22 7.61 6.92 -11.19
N ILE A 23 8.13 5.70 -11.06
CA ILE A 23 7.72 4.77 -10.01
C ILE A 23 8.94 4.48 -9.13
N LEU A 24 8.94 4.94 -7.89
CA LEU A 24 9.93 4.54 -6.89
C LEU A 24 9.44 3.23 -6.27
N ALA A 25 10.08 2.12 -6.65
CA ALA A 25 9.62 0.77 -6.40
C ALA A 25 10.32 0.15 -5.19
N GLY A 26 9.55 -0.16 -4.15
CA GLY A 26 9.91 -1.09 -3.07
C GLY A 26 9.66 -2.55 -3.47
N GLY A 27 9.41 -3.42 -2.50
CA GLY A 27 9.16 -4.84 -2.75
C GLY A 27 7.76 -5.18 -3.24
N GLY A 28 7.52 -6.47 -3.49
CA GLY A 28 6.19 -7.01 -3.79
C GLY A 28 5.68 -6.71 -5.21
N PRO A 29 4.43 -7.10 -5.51
CA PRO A 29 3.89 -7.05 -6.88
C PRO A 29 3.38 -5.66 -7.29
N LEU A 30 3.07 -4.79 -6.32
CA LEU A 30 2.39 -3.51 -6.57
C LEU A 30 3.13 -2.57 -7.54
N PRO A 31 4.47 -2.42 -7.50
CA PRO A 31 5.17 -1.59 -8.48
C PRO A 31 4.90 -1.99 -9.93
N GLY A 32 4.89 -3.31 -10.20
CA GLY A 32 4.57 -3.84 -11.53
C GLY A 32 3.12 -3.65 -11.92
N GLN A 33 2.19 -3.75 -10.96
CA GLN A 33 0.76 -3.50 -11.20
C GLN A 33 0.48 -2.03 -11.53
N VAL A 34 1.11 -1.09 -10.80
CA VAL A 34 1.04 0.35 -11.09
C VAL A 34 1.58 0.64 -12.49
N ALA A 35 2.73 0.04 -12.84
CA ALA A 35 3.33 0.20 -14.16
C ALA A 35 2.41 -0.29 -15.28
N ALA A 36 1.84 -1.50 -15.14
CA ALA A 36 0.89 -2.07 -16.09
C ALA A 36 -0.35 -1.19 -16.27
N ALA A 37 -0.96 -0.73 -15.17
CA ALA A 37 -2.14 0.12 -15.19
C ALA A 37 -1.87 1.48 -15.84
N ALA A 38 -0.72 2.10 -15.55
CA ALA A 38 -0.32 3.36 -16.19
C ALA A 38 -0.14 3.18 -17.71
N ILE A 39 0.53 2.10 -18.15
CA ILE A 39 0.72 1.79 -19.58
C ILE A 39 -0.63 1.54 -20.27
N ALA A 40 -1.51 0.76 -19.66
CA ALA A 40 -2.86 0.50 -20.18
C ALA A 40 -3.67 1.79 -20.35
N ALA A 41 -3.42 2.81 -19.51
CA ALA A 41 -4.00 4.14 -19.60
C ALA A 41 -3.25 5.10 -20.57
N GLY A 42 -2.38 4.57 -21.42
CA GLY A 42 -1.63 5.34 -22.43
C GLY A 42 -0.47 6.16 -21.86
N ARG A 43 0.00 5.87 -20.65
CA ARG A 43 1.05 6.64 -19.96
C ARG A 43 2.37 5.89 -19.97
N GLN A 44 3.44 6.56 -20.41
CA GLN A 44 4.80 6.02 -20.30
C GLN A 44 5.25 5.94 -18.83
N VAL A 45 6.10 4.97 -18.51
CA VAL A 45 6.61 4.74 -17.15
C VAL A 45 8.13 4.61 -17.13
N PHE A 46 8.74 4.98 -15.99
CA PHE A 46 10.12 4.64 -15.66
C PHE A 46 10.22 4.24 -14.20
N LEU A 47 10.72 3.04 -13.93
CA LEU A 47 10.83 2.48 -12.59
C LEU A 47 12.23 2.72 -12.03
N VAL A 48 12.31 3.14 -10.77
CA VAL A 48 13.54 3.12 -9.99
C VAL A 48 13.36 2.11 -8.87
N GLY A 49 13.96 0.93 -9.03
CA GLY A 49 13.97 -0.13 -8.04
C GLY A 49 14.90 0.19 -6.88
N LEU A 50 14.38 0.13 -5.67
CA LEU A 50 15.18 0.25 -4.46
C LEU A 50 15.96 -1.05 -4.23
N GLU A 51 17.29 -0.95 -4.24
CA GLU A 51 18.18 -2.09 -4.02
C GLU A 51 17.90 -2.75 -2.66
N GLY A 52 17.82 -4.08 -2.66
CA GLY A 52 17.47 -4.87 -1.46
C GLY A 52 15.97 -4.97 -1.17
N TYR A 53 15.12 -4.31 -1.96
CA TYR A 53 13.66 -4.37 -1.82
C TYR A 53 12.98 -4.80 -3.12
N ALA A 54 13.24 -4.09 -4.22
CA ALA A 54 12.60 -4.34 -5.50
C ALA A 54 13.01 -5.68 -6.10
N GLU A 55 12.02 -6.47 -6.51
CA GLU A 55 12.23 -7.77 -7.13
C GLU A 55 12.55 -7.61 -8.62
N PRO A 56 13.67 -8.16 -9.13
CA PRO A 56 14.06 -7.98 -10.53
C PRO A 56 13.01 -8.47 -11.54
N ALA A 57 12.29 -9.55 -11.20
CA ALA A 57 11.23 -10.09 -12.05
C ALA A 57 10.03 -9.12 -12.21
N VAL A 58 9.76 -8.28 -11.20
CA VAL A 58 8.67 -7.29 -11.24
C VAL A 58 9.06 -6.11 -12.13
N LEU A 59 10.35 -5.73 -12.16
CA LEU A 59 10.85 -4.58 -12.91
C LEU A 59 11.24 -4.91 -14.36
N ALA A 60 11.70 -6.13 -14.63
CA ALA A 60 12.22 -6.57 -15.92
C ALA A 60 11.34 -6.23 -17.15
N PRO A 61 9.99 -6.28 -17.07
CA PRO A 61 9.13 -5.93 -18.21
C PRO A 61 9.13 -4.44 -18.59
N TYR A 62 9.68 -3.56 -17.75
CA TYR A 62 9.54 -2.10 -17.89
C TYR A 62 10.90 -1.40 -17.99
N PRO A 63 10.96 -0.18 -18.56
CA PRO A 63 12.14 0.67 -18.46
C PRO A 63 12.48 0.97 -17.01
N HIS A 64 13.64 0.52 -16.53
CA HIS A 64 13.99 0.63 -15.12
C HIS A 64 15.48 0.92 -14.87
N ALA A 65 15.78 1.36 -13.66
CA ALA A 65 17.12 1.38 -13.08
C ALA A 65 17.05 1.03 -11.60
N TYR A 66 18.17 0.61 -11.02
CA TYR A 66 18.29 0.36 -9.58
C TYR A 66 19.02 1.50 -8.89
N ALA A 67 18.62 1.81 -7.66
CA ALA A 67 19.36 2.69 -6.76
C ALA A 67 19.19 2.27 -5.30
N ARG A 68 20.27 2.36 -4.52
CA ARG A 68 20.20 2.32 -3.06
C ARG A 68 19.28 3.41 -2.51
N LEU A 69 18.60 3.12 -1.41
CA LEU A 69 17.66 4.04 -0.75
C LEU A 69 18.27 5.41 -0.41
N GLY A 70 19.54 5.47 0.01
CA GLY A 70 20.21 6.74 0.29
C GLY A 70 20.76 7.50 -0.91
N ALA A 71 20.65 6.97 -2.14
CA ALA A 71 21.10 7.67 -3.35
C ALA A 71 19.99 8.56 -3.94
N ALA A 72 19.35 9.37 -3.09
CA ALA A 72 18.23 10.20 -3.48
C ALA A 72 18.57 11.12 -4.65
N GLY A 73 19.74 11.77 -4.64
CA GLY A 73 20.17 12.60 -5.76
C GLY A 73 20.25 11.83 -7.08
N ARG A 74 20.78 10.61 -7.06
CA ARG A 74 20.81 9.74 -8.24
C ARG A 74 19.40 9.40 -8.72
N MET A 75 18.49 9.04 -7.81
CA MET A 75 17.09 8.74 -8.15
C MET A 75 16.40 9.94 -8.82
N LEU A 76 16.50 11.13 -8.23
CA LEU A 76 15.89 12.35 -8.76
C LEU A 76 16.49 12.75 -10.11
N ARG A 77 17.80 12.60 -10.31
CA ARG A 77 18.45 12.84 -11.62
C ARG A 77 17.90 11.89 -12.69
N MET A 78 17.86 10.59 -12.41
CA MET A 78 17.32 9.61 -13.37
C MET A 78 15.87 9.95 -13.75
N LEU A 79 15.03 10.32 -12.79
CA LEU A 79 13.64 10.73 -13.03
C LEU A 79 13.55 12.00 -13.90
N ARG A 80 14.36 13.02 -13.62
CA ARG A 80 14.42 14.27 -14.41
C ARG A 80 14.88 14.04 -15.83
N ASP A 81 15.88 13.18 -16.03
CA ASP A 81 16.39 12.83 -17.37
C ASP A 81 15.31 12.18 -18.24
N ARG A 82 14.40 11.40 -17.64
CA ARG A 82 13.22 10.82 -18.31
C ARG A 82 11.99 11.75 -18.30
N ARG A 83 12.13 12.99 -17.83
CA ARG A 83 11.04 13.98 -17.71
C ARG A 83 9.86 13.46 -16.87
N CYS A 84 10.11 12.55 -15.93
CA CYS A 84 9.11 12.10 -14.98
C CYS A 84 8.82 13.25 -14.01
N ARG A 85 7.64 13.85 -14.11
CA ARG A 85 7.19 14.91 -13.18
C ARG A 85 6.25 14.37 -12.11
N ASP A 86 5.39 13.43 -12.49
CA ASP A 86 4.57 12.73 -11.51
C ASP A 86 5.30 11.48 -11.03
N LEU A 87 5.22 11.22 -9.73
CA LEU A 87 5.84 10.08 -9.06
C LEU A 87 4.81 9.26 -8.31
N VAL A 88 4.98 7.94 -8.29
CA VAL A 88 4.30 7.06 -7.33
C VAL A 88 5.38 6.38 -6.47
N LEU A 89 5.20 6.44 -5.16
CA LEU A 89 5.97 5.65 -4.19
C LEU A 89 5.15 4.39 -3.90
N VAL A 90 5.70 3.20 -4.15
CA VAL A 90 4.90 1.97 -4.00
C VAL A 90 5.76 0.75 -3.68
N GLY A 91 5.24 -0.11 -2.82
CA GLY A 91 5.88 -1.34 -2.37
C GLY A 91 6.56 -1.18 -1.00
N PRO A 92 6.54 -2.20 -0.14
CA PRO A 92 7.15 -2.14 1.19
C PRO A 92 8.65 -1.83 1.14
N VAL A 93 9.08 -0.99 2.07
CA VAL A 93 10.48 -0.66 2.34
C VAL A 93 10.68 -0.67 3.84
N ARG A 94 11.70 -1.36 4.32
CA ARG A 94 12.06 -1.34 5.74
C ARG A 94 12.88 -0.09 6.01
N ARG A 95 12.53 0.65 7.06
CA ARG A 95 13.29 1.83 7.50
C ARG A 95 14.72 1.41 7.89
N PRO A 96 15.77 1.85 7.15
CA PRO A 96 17.14 1.58 7.56
C PRO A 96 17.56 2.50 8.72
N SER A 97 18.64 2.15 9.41
CA SER A 97 19.27 3.12 10.30
C SER A 97 19.84 4.28 9.49
N LEU A 98 19.96 5.47 10.10
CA LEU A 98 20.55 6.64 9.43
C LEU A 98 22.01 6.39 9.02
N LEU A 99 22.73 5.55 9.77
CA LEU A 99 24.12 5.16 9.47
C LEU A 99 24.20 4.27 8.23
N ASP A 100 23.22 3.37 8.04
CA ASP A 100 23.17 2.45 6.90
C ASP A 100 22.72 3.14 5.60
N LEU A 101 22.00 4.26 5.72
CA LEU A 101 21.48 5.00 4.57
C LEU A 101 22.62 5.54 3.67
N ARG A 102 23.75 5.95 4.26
CA ARG A 102 24.94 6.51 3.56
C ARG A 102 24.55 7.54 2.49
N PRO A 103 23.85 8.64 2.82
CA PRO A 103 23.22 9.50 1.82
C PRO A 103 24.22 10.07 0.81
N ASP A 104 23.83 10.19 -0.47
CA ASP A 104 24.59 11.02 -1.42
C ASP A 104 24.44 12.52 -1.08
N GLY A 105 25.23 13.40 -1.70
CA GLY A 105 25.25 14.83 -1.33
C GLY A 105 23.86 15.49 -1.37
N GLU A 106 23.02 15.08 -2.33
CA GLU A 106 21.63 15.54 -2.40
C GLU A 106 20.74 14.85 -1.37
N GLY A 107 20.92 13.55 -1.12
CA GLY A 107 20.24 12.82 -0.06
C GLY A 107 20.54 13.39 1.32
N ALA A 108 21.73 13.93 1.57
CA ALA A 108 22.08 14.61 2.81
C ALA A 108 21.31 15.93 2.96
N ARG A 109 21.13 16.69 1.86
CA ARG A 109 20.31 17.91 1.84
C ARG A 109 18.83 17.61 2.07
N ILE A 110 18.32 16.56 1.41
CA ILE A 110 16.94 16.07 1.59
C ILE A 110 16.73 15.65 3.05
N LEU A 111 17.65 14.87 3.62
CA LEU A 111 17.57 14.44 5.02
C LEU A 111 17.61 15.63 5.98
N ALA A 112 18.44 16.64 5.71
CA ALA A 112 18.47 17.86 6.51
C ALA A 112 17.15 18.64 6.47
N ARG A 113 16.45 18.68 5.32
CA ARG A 113 15.12 19.30 5.14
C ARG A 113 13.99 18.49 5.76
N ILE A 114 14.09 17.16 5.75
CA ILE A 114 13.19 16.29 6.52
C ILE A 114 13.36 16.61 8.02
N GLY A 115 14.59 16.88 8.46
CA GLY A 115 14.88 17.41 9.79
C GLY A 115 14.42 16.47 10.90
N ARG A 116 13.69 17.01 11.90
CA ARG A 116 13.20 16.22 13.04
C ARG A 116 12.14 15.19 12.66
N ALA A 117 11.47 15.32 11.51
CA ALA A 117 10.52 14.32 11.05
C ALA A 117 11.19 12.96 10.75
N ALA A 118 12.51 12.95 10.53
CA ALA A 118 13.28 11.71 10.40
C ALA A 118 13.33 10.89 11.70
N PHE A 119 12.92 11.47 12.83
CA PHE A 119 12.78 10.80 14.13
C PHE A 119 11.32 10.63 14.57
N ALA A 120 10.36 11.09 13.75
CA ALA A 120 8.96 10.77 13.96
C ALA A 120 8.70 9.29 13.61
N GLY A 121 7.47 8.84 13.88
CA GLY A 121 6.96 7.58 13.35
C GLY A 121 6.86 7.60 11.82
N ASP A 122 6.43 6.49 11.25
CA ASP A 122 6.55 6.25 9.81
C ASP A 122 5.69 7.21 8.98
N ASP A 123 4.50 7.59 9.47
CA ASP A 123 3.63 8.54 8.76
C ASP A 123 4.26 9.93 8.65
N GLY A 124 4.87 10.39 9.76
CA GLY A 124 5.55 11.68 9.79
C GLY A 124 6.76 11.74 8.86
N LEU A 125 7.50 10.63 8.75
CA LEU A 125 8.61 10.50 7.82
C LEU A 125 8.13 10.53 6.36
N LEU A 126 7.11 9.73 6.01
CA LEU A 126 6.59 9.66 4.65
C LEU A 126 5.99 10.99 4.19
N ALA A 127 5.21 11.66 5.05
CA ALA A 127 4.68 12.99 4.77
C ALA A 127 5.80 14.01 4.50
N ALA A 128 6.90 13.96 5.26
CA ALA A 128 8.07 14.82 5.04
C ALA A 128 8.79 14.50 3.72
N VAL A 129 8.91 13.22 3.36
CA VAL A 129 9.46 12.80 2.05
C VAL A 129 8.61 13.34 0.91
N VAL A 130 7.29 13.17 0.97
CA VAL A 130 6.36 13.67 -0.06
C VAL A 130 6.46 15.19 -0.21
N ARG A 131 6.55 15.92 0.92
CA ARG A 131 6.75 17.38 0.90
C ARG A 131 8.07 17.77 0.22
N VAL A 132 9.17 17.12 0.57
CA VAL A 132 10.48 17.46 -0.01
C VAL A 132 10.52 17.13 -1.51
N LEU A 133 9.91 16.02 -1.95
CA LEU A 133 9.77 15.70 -3.38
C LEU A 133 8.94 16.78 -4.12
N ALA A 134 7.89 17.31 -3.50
CA ALA A 134 7.11 18.41 -4.06
C ALA A 134 7.94 19.69 -4.23
N GLU A 135 8.72 20.05 -3.22
CA GLU A 135 9.66 21.18 -3.27
C GLU A 135 10.77 20.97 -4.34
N GLU A 136 11.12 19.71 -4.65
CA GLU A 136 12.05 19.34 -5.74
C GLU A 136 11.42 19.38 -7.15
N GLY A 137 10.14 19.76 -7.25
CA GLY A 137 9.40 19.94 -8.50
C GLY A 137 8.66 18.70 -9.00
N PHE A 138 8.49 17.67 -8.16
CA PHE A 138 7.73 16.47 -8.49
C PHE A 138 6.32 16.52 -7.91
N ARG A 139 5.35 15.93 -8.60
CA ARG A 139 4.01 15.70 -8.06
C ARG A 139 3.90 14.24 -7.62
N VAL A 140 3.82 14.00 -6.31
CA VAL A 140 3.58 12.63 -5.81
C VAL A 140 2.08 12.31 -5.95
N LEU A 141 1.78 11.19 -6.60
CA LEU A 141 0.47 10.58 -6.75
C LEU A 141 0.39 9.34 -5.87
N GLY A 142 -0.80 9.06 -5.36
CA GLY A 142 -1.11 7.80 -4.69
C GLY A 142 -1.22 6.64 -5.66
N ALA A 143 -0.78 5.47 -5.24
CA ALA A 143 -0.96 4.24 -6.02
C ALA A 143 -2.44 3.98 -6.34
N HIS A 144 -3.36 4.34 -5.44
CA HIS A 144 -4.81 4.24 -5.64
C HIS A 144 -5.36 5.15 -6.76
N GLU A 145 -4.68 6.24 -7.10
CA GLU A 145 -5.06 7.10 -8.23
C GLU A 145 -4.77 6.43 -9.58
N ILE A 146 -3.86 5.45 -9.60
CA ILE A 146 -3.51 4.66 -10.79
C ILE A 146 -4.23 3.31 -10.78
N LEU A 147 -4.35 2.69 -9.60
CA LEU A 147 -4.97 1.38 -9.38
C LEU A 147 -6.41 1.54 -8.88
N THR A 148 -7.25 2.28 -9.61
CA THR A 148 -8.63 2.58 -9.18
C THR A 148 -9.44 1.30 -8.91
N GLU A 149 -9.27 0.28 -9.76
CA GLU A 149 -9.93 -1.02 -9.63
C GLU A 149 -9.33 -1.92 -8.54
N ALA A 150 -8.20 -1.56 -7.94
CA ALA A 150 -7.60 -2.34 -6.85
C ALA A 150 -8.10 -1.88 -5.48
N VAL A 151 -8.70 -0.69 -5.37
CA VAL A 151 -9.15 -0.14 -4.09
C VAL A 151 -10.37 -0.93 -3.58
N ALA A 152 -10.41 -1.28 -2.30
CA ALA A 152 -11.50 -2.05 -1.71
C ALA A 152 -12.85 -1.30 -1.91
N PRO A 153 -13.86 -1.91 -2.55
CA PRO A 153 -15.17 -1.30 -2.65
C PRO A 153 -15.94 -1.49 -1.35
N ARG A 154 -16.95 -0.65 -1.12
CA ARG A 154 -17.85 -0.77 0.03
C ARG A 154 -18.75 -2.00 -0.12
N GLY A 155 -18.98 -2.71 0.97
CA GLY A 155 -19.87 -3.86 1.05
C GLY A 155 -19.15 -5.21 1.11
N LEU A 156 -19.95 -6.27 1.07
CA LEU A 156 -19.49 -7.65 1.13
C LEU A 156 -18.93 -8.10 -0.23
N LEU A 157 -17.73 -8.66 -0.24
CA LEU A 157 -17.05 -9.13 -1.46
C LEU A 157 -17.15 -10.64 -1.70
N THR A 158 -17.58 -11.38 -0.68
CA THR A 158 -17.58 -12.85 -0.61
C THR A 158 -18.98 -13.40 -0.41
N ARG A 159 -19.12 -14.72 -0.53
CA ARG A 159 -20.35 -15.46 -0.24
C ARG A 159 -20.64 -15.58 1.24
N ALA A 160 -19.61 -15.83 2.06
CA ALA A 160 -19.75 -15.83 3.51
C ALA A 160 -20.01 -14.41 3.98
N ALA A 161 -21.00 -14.24 4.86
CA ALA A 161 -21.41 -12.95 5.42
C ALA A 161 -21.13 -12.89 6.93
N PRO A 162 -20.79 -11.72 7.48
CA PRO A 162 -20.68 -11.55 8.93
C PRO A 162 -22.05 -11.70 9.61
N ASP A 163 -22.08 -12.34 10.77
CA ASP A 163 -23.23 -12.29 11.67
C ASP A 163 -23.15 -11.08 12.62
N ALA A 164 -24.14 -10.93 13.51
CA ALA A 164 -24.20 -9.82 14.46
C ALA A 164 -22.95 -9.74 15.37
N GLN A 165 -22.41 -10.87 15.81
CA GLN A 165 -21.21 -10.89 16.64
C GLN A 165 -19.98 -10.45 15.84
N ALA A 166 -19.83 -10.92 14.60
CA ALA A 166 -18.74 -10.49 13.72
C ALA A 166 -18.83 -9.00 13.41
N LEU A 167 -20.03 -8.45 13.18
CA LEU A 167 -20.22 -7.01 12.99
C LEU A 167 -19.84 -6.21 14.24
N SER A 168 -20.18 -6.71 15.43
CA SER A 168 -19.74 -6.11 16.70
C SER A 168 -18.21 -6.14 16.85
N ASP A 169 -17.57 -7.26 16.48
CA ASP A 169 -16.10 -7.39 16.48
C ASP A 169 -15.45 -6.43 15.48
N VAL A 170 -16.06 -6.21 14.29
CA VAL A 170 -15.62 -5.21 13.32
C VAL A 170 -15.69 -3.80 13.90
N ALA A 171 -16.81 -3.41 14.50
CA ALA A 171 -16.97 -2.09 15.12
C ALA A 171 -15.95 -1.86 16.25
N ARG A 172 -15.76 -2.86 17.11
CA ARG A 172 -14.74 -2.83 18.17
C ARG A 172 -13.33 -2.70 17.59
N GLY A 173 -13.02 -3.47 16.55
CA GLY A 173 -11.73 -3.40 15.87
C GLY A 173 -11.47 -2.05 15.23
N ALA A 174 -12.49 -1.42 14.63
CA ALA A 174 -12.38 -0.09 14.04
C ALA A 174 -12.01 0.97 15.08
N ALA A 175 -12.66 0.95 16.25
CA ALA A 175 -12.33 1.84 17.36
C ALA A 175 -10.88 1.66 17.85
N VAL A 176 -10.42 0.41 17.95
CA VAL A 176 -9.06 0.07 18.38
C VAL A 176 -8.03 0.53 17.35
N VAL A 177 -8.22 0.21 16.08
CA VAL A 177 -7.31 0.62 14.99
C VAL A 177 -7.21 2.13 14.91
N ARG A 178 -8.33 2.87 15.06
CA ARG A 178 -8.30 4.33 15.07
C ARG A 178 -7.46 4.89 16.22
N ALA A 179 -7.57 4.30 17.42
CA ALA A 179 -6.78 4.72 18.58
C ALA A 179 -5.28 4.41 18.40
N LEU A 180 -4.95 3.23 17.86
CA LEU A 180 -3.56 2.84 17.55
C LEU A 180 -2.95 3.73 16.46
N GLY A 181 -3.74 4.03 15.42
CA GLY A 181 -3.32 4.89 14.32
C GLY A 181 -3.04 6.32 14.77
N ALA A 182 -3.82 6.87 15.71
CA ALA A 182 -3.55 8.19 16.29
C ALA A 182 -2.22 8.27 17.06
N ALA A 183 -1.71 7.13 17.53
CA ALA A 183 -0.40 7.00 18.17
C ALA A 183 0.70 6.52 17.21
N ASP A 184 0.40 6.38 15.91
CA ASP A 184 1.28 5.82 14.87
C ASP A 184 1.90 4.47 15.24
N VAL A 185 1.12 3.60 15.91
CA VAL A 185 1.58 2.26 16.34
C VAL A 185 1.37 1.23 15.25
N GLY A 186 0.18 1.19 14.67
CA GLY A 186 -0.21 0.20 13.67
C GLY A 186 -1.61 0.43 13.15
N GLN A 187 -2.00 -0.37 12.16
CA GLN A 187 -3.21 -0.14 11.38
C GLN A 187 -4.12 -1.37 11.27
N ALA A 188 -3.84 -2.43 12.02
CA ALA A 188 -4.65 -3.62 12.08
C ALA A 188 -4.78 -4.20 13.50
N CYS A 189 -5.84 -4.96 13.73
CA CYS A 189 -6.02 -5.77 14.93
C CYS A 189 -6.88 -7.00 14.64
N VAL A 190 -6.87 -7.98 15.55
CA VAL A 190 -7.80 -9.10 15.55
C VAL A 190 -8.70 -9.02 16.77
N VAL A 191 -10.01 -9.09 16.55
CA VAL A 191 -11.04 -9.10 17.61
C VAL A 191 -11.84 -10.38 17.53
N GLN A 192 -12.09 -11.03 18.68
CA GLN A 192 -12.95 -12.20 18.78
C GLN A 192 -13.86 -12.06 20.01
N GLN A 193 -15.18 -12.08 19.79
CA GLN A 193 -16.20 -12.00 20.84
C GLN A 193 -15.96 -10.78 21.76
N GLY A 194 -15.73 -9.62 21.16
CA GLY A 194 -15.46 -8.34 21.83
C GLY A 194 -14.04 -8.16 22.39
N ILE A 195 -13.20 -9.21 22.40
CA ILE A 195 -11.84 -9.16 22.95
C ILE A 195 -10.83 -8.93 21.85
N VAL A 196 -9.97 -7.91 22.02
CA VAL A 196 -8.81 -7.69 21.16
C VAL A 196 -7.76 -8.75 21.48
N LEU A 197 -7.52 -9.66 20.54
CA LEU A 197 -6.52 -10.72 20.71
C LEU A 197 -5.13 -10.22 20.36
N SER A 198 -5.01 -9.42 19.31
CA SER A 198 -3.73 -8.90 18.84
C SER A 198 -3.92 -7.55 18.17
N VAL A 199 -2.84 -6.77 18.17
CA VAL A 199 -2.73 -5.50 17.46
C VAL A 199 -1.45 -5.52 16.64
N GLU A 200 -1.48 -4.91 15.45
CA GLU A 200 -0.31 -4.74 14.60
C GLU A 200 0.58 -3.64 15.18
N ALA A 201 1.89 -3.85 15.13
CA ALA A 201 2.89 -2.83 15.31
C ALA A 201 4.04 -3.05 14.32
N ALA A 202 5.29 -2.85 14.74
CA ALA A 202 6.47 -2.95 13.89
C ALA A 202 6.71 -4.34 13.25
N GLU A 203 6.08 -5.40 13.75
CA GLU A 203 6.19 -6.75 13.19
C GLU A 203 5.41 -6.93 11.87
N GLY A 204 4.42 -6.07 11.63
CA GLY A 204 3.53 -6.15 10.47
C GLY A 204 2.41 -7.21 10.58
N THR A 205 1.47 -7.12 9.64
CA THR A 205 0.23 -7.90 9.64
C THR A 205 0.47 -9.41 9.64
N ASP A 206 1.46 -9.92 8.88
CA ASP A 206 1.69 -11.36 8.73
C ASP A 206 2.13 -12.01 10.05
N ALA A 207 3.09 -11.40 10.74
CA ALA A 207 3.55 -11.86 12.06
C ALA A 207 2.46 -11.70 13.14
N MET A 208 1.66 -10.64 13.07
CA MET A 208 0.49 -10.47 13.93
C MET A 208 -0.51 -11.61 13.75
N LEU A 209 -0.83 -12.00 12.51
CA LEU A 209 -1.77 -13.09 12.23
C LEU A 209 -1.25 -14.44 12.72
N GLU A 210 0.04 -14.74 12.52
CA GLU A 210 0.68 -15.95 13.06
C GLU A 210 0.56 -16.01 14.59
N ARG A 211 0.81 -14.90 15.29
CA ARG A 211 0.63 -14.81 16.75
C ARG A 211 -0.83 -14.96 17.17
N SER A 212 -1.77 -14.44 16.39
CA SER A 212 -3.21 -14.45 16.68
C SER A 212 -3.77 -15.86 16.77
N ALA A 213 -3.25 -16.79 15.96
CA ALA A 213 -3.65 -18.20 15.97
C ALA A 213 -3.53 -18.85 17.36
N ARG A 214 -2.56 -18.41 18.17
CA ARG A 214 -2.27 -18.94 19.51
C ARG A 214 -3.12 -18.29 20.61
N LEU A 215 -3.87 -17.26 20.28
CA LEU A 215 -4.68 -16.45 21.21
C LEU A 215 -6.18 -16.67 21.03
N LEU A 216 -6.57 -17.50 20.06
CA LEU A 216 -7.96 -17.82 19.79
C LEU A 216 -8.65 -18.43 21.02
N ARG A 217 -9.92 -18.08 21.15
CA ARG A 217 -10.82 -18.56 22.18
C ARG A 217 -11.78 -19.60 21.59
N PRO A 218 -12.38 -20.47 22.43
CA PRO A 218 -13.45 -21.36 21.98
C PRO A 218 -14.61 -20.60 21.33
N GLY A 219 -15.17 -21.16 20.26
CA GLY A 219 -16.29 -20.60 19.52
C GLY A 219 -15.91 -20.11 18.11
N PRO A 220 -16.76 -19.28 17.47
CA PRO A 220 -16.48 -18.72 16.14
C PRO A 220 -15.18 -17.92 16.13
N GLY A 221 -14.43 -18.01 15.04
CA GLY A 221 -13.13 -17.32 14.87
C GLY A 221 -13.23 -15.79 14.99
N GLY A 222 -12.10 -15.12 15.19
CA GLY A 222 -12.04 -13.65 15.21
C GLY A 222 -12.13 -13.00 13.83
N VAL A 223 -12.15 -11.67 13.81
CA VAL A 223 -12.14 -10.83 12.62
C VAL A 223 -10.85 -10.00 12.59
N LEU A 224 -10.14 -10.04 11.47
CA LEU A 224 -9.07 -9.09 11.17
C LEU A 224 -9.70 -7.76 10.74
N VAL A 225 -9.37 -6.67 11.42
CA VAL A 225 -9.77 -5.31 11.00
C VAL A 225 -8.52 -4.54 10.62
N LYS A 226 -8.48 -3.98 9.40
CA LYS A 226 -7.34 -3.18 8.91
C LYS A 226 -7.83 -1.91 8.21
N LEU A 227 -7.52 -0.74 8.76
CA LEU A 227 -8.05 0.55 8.31
C LEU A 227 -6.93 1.54 8.02
N VAL A 228 -7.24 2.67 7.38
CA VAL A 228 -6.27 3.77 7.21
C VAL A 228 -6.08 4.46 8.56
N LYS A 229 -4.83 4.77 8.92
CA LYS A 229 -4.55 5.52 10.16
C LYS A 229 -5.04 6.97 10.02
N PRO A 230 -5.55 7.61 11.08
CA PRO A 230 -5.85 9.04 11.06
C PRO A 230 -4.62 9.87 10.67
N GLY A 231 -4.73 10.69 9.63
CA GLY A 231 -3.62 11.53 9.16
C GLY A 231 -2.56 10.83 8.31
N GLN A 232 -2.74 9.56 7.95
CA GLN A 232 -1.82 8.81 7.08
C GLN A 232 -1.64 9.49 5.72
N GLU A 233 -0.41 9.52 5.22
CA GLU A 233 -0.09 10.04 3.89
C GLU A 233 -0.53 9.06 2.80
N ARG A 234 -1.81 9.15 2.40
CA ARG A 234 -2.48 8.26 1.43
C ARG A 234 -1.79 8.18 0.06
N ARG A 235 -0.92 9.15 -0.29
CA ARG A 235 -0.16 9.11 -1.55
C ARG A 235 1.05 8.20 -1.50
N ALA A 236 1.60 7.96 -0.30
CA ALA A 236 2.80 7.16 -0.11
C ALA A 236 2.51 5.83 0.57
N ASP A 237 1.47 5.77 1.41
CA ASP A 237 1.14 4.59 2.18
C ASP A 237 -0.37 4.42 2.30
N LEU A 238 -0.84 3.26 1.86
CA LEU A 238 -2.19 2.79 2.08
C LEU A 238 -2.13 1.36 2.60
N PRO A 239 -3.02 1.00 3.54
CA PRO A 239 -3.27 -0.39 3.89
C PRO A 239 -3.36 -1.26 2.65
N THR A 240 -2.59 -2.34 2.65
CA THR A 240 -2.60 -3.31 1.56
C THR A 240 -2.98 -4.68 2.10
N LEU A 241 -3.85 -5.37 1.36
CA LEU A 241 -4.25 -6.75 1.56
C LEU A 241 -4.03 -7.53 0.26
N GLY A 242 -3.62 -8.79 0.39
CA GLY A 242 -3.46 -9.68 -0.74
C GLY A 242 -3.97 -11.09 -0.46
N PRO A 243 -3.91 -11.99 -1.44
CA PRO A 243 -4.28 -13.40 -1.25
C PRO A 243 -3.49 -14.07 -0.11
N GLY A 244 -2.25 -13.63 0.12
CA GLY A 244 -1.43 -14.06 1.26
C GLY A 244 -2.10 -13.75 2.61
N THR A 245 -2.67 -12.56 2.77
CA THR A 245 -3.38 -12.16 3.99
C THR A 245 -4.63 -13.00 4.23
N VAL A 246 -5.35 -13.35 3.17
CA VAL A 246 -6.52 -14.25 3.28
C VAL A 246 -6.10 -15.63 3.75
N ARG A 247 -5.04 -16.19 3.18
CA ARG A 247 -4.48 -17.48 3.62
C ARG A 247 -3.99 -17.44 5.06
N ALA A 248 -3.30 -16.37 5.46
CA ALA A 248 -2.83 -16.18 6.82
C ALA A 248 -3.98 -16.05 7.82
N ALA A 249 -5.04 -15.30 7.49
CA ALA A 249 -6.24 -15.19 8.31
C ALA A 249 -6.95 -16.55 8.47
N ALA A 250 -7.11 -17.30 7.38
CA ALA A 250 -7.68 -18.65 7.41
C ALA A 250 -6.84 -19.61 8.25
N ALA A 251 -5.51 -19.60 8.08
CA ALA A 251 -4.58 -20.41 8.87
C ALA A 251 -4.59 -20.03 10.36
N ALA A 252 -4.84 -18.75 10.67
CA ALA A 252 -5.01 -18.26 12.03
C ALA A 252 -6.39 -18.58 12.63
N GLY A 253 -7.27 -19.28 11.92
CA GLY A 253 -8.61 -19.66 12.38
C GLY A 253 -9.59 -18.49 12.45
N LEU A 254 -9.33 -17.40 11.71
CA LEU A 254 -10.24 -16.25 11.63
C LEU A 254 -11.44 -16.57 10.74
N ARG A 255 -12.55 -15.87 10.99
CA ARG A 255 -13.80 -16.04 10.24
C ARG A 255 -14.03 -14.96 9.17
N GLY A 256 -13.22 -13.91 9.19
CA GLY A 256 -13.32 -12.86 8.18
C GLY A 256 -12.30 -11.74 8.33
N ILE A 257 -12.30 -10.88 7.32
CA ILE A 257 -11.45 -9.70 7.20
C ILE A 257 -12.34 -8.50 6.88
N ALA A 258 -12.14 -7.41 7.58
CA ALA A 258 -12.80 -6.14 7.37
C ALA A 258 -11.75 -5.06 7.10
N CYS A 259 -11.98 -4.24 6.07
CA CYS A 259 -11.03 -3.22 5.64
C CYS A 259 -11.72 -1.92 5.24
N GLU A 260 -10.99 -0.82 5.23
CA GLU A 260 -11.53 0.49 4.83
C GLU A 260 -11.79 0.52 3.33
N ALA A 261 -13.06 0.71 2.97
CA ALA A 261 -13.48 0.94 1.59
C ALA A 261 -12.92 2.27 1.09
N GLY A 262 -12.38 2.31 -0.14
CA GLY A 262 -11.69 3.50 -0.65
C GLY A 262 -10.29 3.73 -0.06
N GLY A 263 -9.95 3.08 1.06
CA GLY A 263 -8.69 3.27 1.79
C GLY A 263 -7.74 2.08 1.77
N THR A 264 -8.14 0.93 1.22
CA THR A 264 -7.32 -0.29 1.20
C THR A 264 -7.05 -0.76 -0.22
N ILE A 265 -5.80 -1.08 -0.55
CA ILE A 265 -5.42 -1.70 -1.83
C ILE A 265 -5.54 -3.23 -1.72
N LEU A 266 -6.26 -3.84 -2.65
CA LEU A 266 -6.38 -5.29 -2.83
C LEU A 266 -5.48 -5.72 -3.98
N THR A 267 -4.32 -6.33 -3.69
CA THR A 267 -3.28 -6.63 -4.70
C THR A 267 -3.76 -7.61 -5.78
N ASP A 268 -4.71 -8.49 -5.45
CA ASP A 268 -5.43 -9.33 -6.41
C ASP A 268 -6.81 -9.63 -5.84
N ARG A 269 -7.76 -8.73 -6.12
CA ARG A 269 -9.13 -8.83 -5.59
C ARG A 269 -9.79 -10.15 -5.95
N ALA A 270 -9.64 -10.61 -7.20
CA ALA A 270 -10.28 -11.84 -7.68
C ALA A 270 -9.73 -13.06 -6.94
N ALA A 271 -8.40 -13.19 -6.83
CA ALA A 271 -7.79 -14.29 -6.09
C ALA A 271 -8.08 -14.21 -4.59
N MET A 272 -8.17 -13.01 -4.01
CA MET A 272 -8.57 -12.82 -2.63
C MET A 272 -9.98 -13.33 -2.37
N VAL A 273 -10.97 -12.94 -3.19
CA VAL A 273 -12.37 -13.39 -3.07
C VAL A 273 -12.45 -14.91 -3.22
N ALA A 274 -11.82 -15.47 -4.25
CA ALA A 274 -11.80 -16.91 -4.47
C ALA A 274 -11.16 -17.68 -3.29
N THR A 275 -10.05 -17.17 -2.74
CA THR A 275 -9.38 -17.77 -1.57
C THR A 275 -10.26 -17.69 -0.32
N ALA A 276 -10.95 -16.55 -0.11
CA ALA A 276 -11.80 -16.35 1.05
C ALA A 276 -13.05 -17.22 0.99
N ASP A 277 -13.71 -17.28 -0.16
CA ASP A 277 -14.87 -18.16 -0.38
C ASP A 277 -14.51 -19.63 -0.18
N ALA A 278 -13.36 -20.09 -0.69
CA ALA A 278 -12.88 -21.45 -0.48
C ALA A 278 -12.60 -21.76 0.99
N ALA A 279 -12.17 -20.77 1.77
CA ALA A 279 -11.88 -20.91 3.20
C ALA A 279 -13.10 -20.61 4.10
N GLY A 280 -14.23 -20.16 3.54
CA GLY A 280 -15.41 -19.77 4.31
C GLY A 280 -15.26 -18.45 5.08
N LEU A 281 -14.31 -17.60 4.67
CA LEU A 281 -14.08 -16.28 5.28
C LEU A 281 -14.92 -15.22 4.59
N PHE A 282 -15.48 -14.28 5.36
CA PHE A 282 -16.03 -13.07 4.77
C PHE A 282 -14.94 -12.03 4.48
N LEU A 283 -15.09 -11.26 3.41
CA LEU A 283 -14.32 -10.04 3.13
C LEU A 283 -15.27 -8.84 3.04
N LEU A 284 -15.10 -7.87 3.91
CA LEU A 284 -15.97 -6.69 4.03
C LEU A 284 -15.19 -5.40 3.82
N GLY A 285 -15.63 -4.57 2.88
CA GLY A 285 -15.23 -3.16 2.79
C GLY A 285 -16.21 -2.29 3.57
N LEU A 286 -15.71 -1.55 4.57
CA LEU A 286 -16.53 -0.72 5.44
C LEU A 286 -16.17 0.77 5.34
N ASP A 287 -17.13 1.60 5.70
CA ASP A 287 -16.88 2.98 6.09
C ASP A 287 -16.60 3.01 7.60
N PRO A 288 -15.40 3.47 8.04
CA PRO A 288 -15.03 3.42 9.45
C PRO A 288 -16.00 4.21 10.32
N ASP A 289 -16.54 5.33 9.84
CA ASP A 289 -17.44 6.16 10.62
C ASP A 289 -18.79 5.45 10.85
N ASP A 290 -19.30 4.73 9.84
CA ASP A 290 -20.51 3.91 9.98
C ASP A 290 -20.32 2.75 10.97
N ALA A 291 -19.13 2.17 11.01
CA ALA A 291 -18.81 1.07 11.94
C ALA A 291 -18.71 1.56 13.39
N LEU A 292 -18.23 2.78 13.59
CA LEU A 292 -18.12 3.40 14.92
C LEU A 292 -19.49 3.81 15.47
N ASN A 293 -20.37 4.34 14.62
CA ASN A 293 -21.72 4.75 15.00
C ASN A 293 -22.63 3.55 15.36
N GLN A 294 -22.32 2.34 14.89
CA GLN A 294 -23.04 1.11 15.26
C GLN A 294 -22.60 0.52 16.63
N GLY A 295 -21.45 0.95 17.15
CA GLY A 295 -20.97 0.56 18.48
C GLY A 295 -21.53 1.41 19.62
N GLU A 296 -22.14 2.56 19.30
CA GLU A 296 -22.83 3.45 20.23
C GLU A 296 -24.35 3.14 20.21
N SER A 297 -24.75 1.98 20.74
CA SER A 297 -26.11 1.82 21.24
C SER A 297 -26.11 2.11 22.75
N PRO A 298 -27.12 2.85 23.26
CA PRO A 298 -27.15 3.39 24.62
C PRO A 298 -27.16 2.33 25.73
#